data_AF-A0A1Y4SII0-F1
#
_entry.id   AF-A0A1Y4SII0-F1
#
_cell.length_a   1.000
_cell.length_b   1.000
_cell.length_c   1.000
_cell.angle_alpha   90.00
_cell.angle_beta   90.00
_cell.angle_gamma   90.00
#
_symmetry.space_group_name_H-M   'P 1'
#
loop_
_entity.id
_entity.type
_entity.pdbx_description
1 polymer ?
#
loop_
_entity_poly.entity_id
_entity_poly.type
_entity_poly.pdbx_seq_one_letter_code
_entity_poly.pdbx_strand_id
1 'polypeptide(L)'
;MFRLWAKEFKDNRMLRDTVVCDGTEDTRTHKVFHALDQVCHEFDLSQPVWLDSNIREFQRHAKVRFYQDSFIDQIEFDYLELQVIEED
;
A
#
# COMPACT_ATOMS: atom_id res chain seq x y z
N MET A 1 -17.38 0.02 5.10
CA MET A 1 -16.52 1.11 4.58
C MET A 1 -15.12 0.53 4.41
N PHE A 2 -14.44 0.73 3.30
CA PHE A 2 -13.10 0.16 3.11
C PHE A 2 -12.05 1.15 3.62
N ARG A 3 -11.15 0.72 4.48
CA ARG A 3 -10.04 1.55 4.96
C ARG A 3 -8.73 0.84 4.79
N LEU A 4 -7.80 1.53 4.15
CA LEU A 4 -6.44 1.08 3.93
C LEU A 4 -5.46 2.05 4.60
N TRP A 5 -4.52 1.49 5.35
CA TRP A 5 -3.47 2.22 6.04
C TRP A 5 -2.14 1.95 5.36
N ALA A 6 -1.54 2.99 4.78
CA ALA A 6 -0.21 2.93 4.19
C ALA A 6 0.81 3.57 5.13
N LYS A 7 1.99 2.97 5.25
CA LYS A 7 3.07 3.42 6.13
C LYS A 7 4.41 3.31 5.41
N GLU A 8 5.17 4.38 5.42
CA GLU A 8 6.56 4.38 4.96
C GLU A 8 7.49 4.07 6.13
N PHE A 9 8.33 3.05 5.97
CA PHE A 9 9.34 2.69 6.96
C PHE A 9 10.73 2.90 6.40
N LYS A 10 11.60 3.53 7.19
CA LYS A 10 13.03 3.70 6.91
C LYS A 10 13.82 3.46 8.19
N ASP A 11 14.87 2.64 8.13
CA ASP A 11 15.76 2.33 9.25
C ASP A 11 14.96 1.92 10.52
N ASN A 12 14.00 1.02 10.35
CA ASN A 12 13.10 0.56 11.42
C ASN A 12 12.24 1.65 12.10
N ARG A 13 12.16 2.85 11.52
CA ARG A 13 11.30 3.95 11.96
C ARG A 13 10.22 4.22 10.93
N MET A 14 9.01 4.48 11.42
CA MET A 14 7.93 5.00 10.58
C MET A 14 8.23 6.46 10.25
N LEU A 15 8.36 6.78 8.96
CA LEU A 15 8.56 8.15 8.51
C LEU A 15 7.23 8.88 8.44
N ARG A 16 6.27 8.28 7.75
CA ARG A 16 4.95 8.83 7.50
C ARG A 16 3.95 7.71 7.31
N ASP A 17 2.69 8.04 7.53
CA ASP A 17 1.58 7.14 7.30
C ASP A 17 0.38 7.93 6.78
N THR A 18 -0.47 7.25 6.02
CA THR A 18 -1.73 7.82 5.52
C THR A 18 -2.83 6.77 5.52
N VAL A 19 -4.07 7.22 5.73
CA VAL A 19 -5.24 6.37 5.77
C VAL A 19 -6.17 6.78 4.63
N VAL A 20 -6.33 5.88 3.67
CA VAL A 20 -7.29 6.06 2.59
C VAL A 20 -8.59 5.37 2.95
N CYS A 21 -9.68 6.12 2.89
CA CYS A 21 -11.03 5.62 3.11
C CYS A 21 -11.76 5.59 1.77
N ASP A 22 -12.12 4.39 1.32
CA ASP A 22 -12.88 4.19 0.10
C ASP A 22 -14.28 3.65 0.43
N GLY A 23 -15.31 4.41 0.01
CA GLY A 23 -16.71 4.08 0.25
C GLY A 23 -17.40 3.37 -0.91
N THR A 24 -16.67 3.08 -2.00
CA THR A 24 -17.27 2.65 -3.26
C THR A 24 -17.72 1.19 -3.19
N GLU A 25 -18.82 0.83 -3.84
CA GLU A 25 -19.28 -0.56 -4.00
C GLU A 25 -18.52 -1.26 -5.14
N ASP A 26 -17.20 -1.38 -4.98
CA ASP A 26 -16.30 -1.98 -5.97
C ASP A 26 -15.65 -3.25 -5.46
N THR A 27 -14.90 -3.95 -6.32
CA THR A 27 -14.13 -5.13 -5.89
C THR A 27 -13.03 -4.74 -4.90
N ARG A 28 -12.72 -5.63 -3.94
CA ARG A 28 -11.62 -5.44 -2.98
C ARG A 28 -10.32 -5.00 -3.68
N THR A 29 -10.00 -5.63 -4.79
CA THR A 29 -8.81 -5.33 -5.60
C THR A 29 -8.86 -3.90 -6.13
N HIS A 30 -9.98 -3.46 -6.72
CA HIS A 30 -10.12 -2.08 -7.21
C HIS A 30 -9.95 -1.05 -6.09
N LYS A 31 -10.54 -1.27 -4.92
CA LYS A 31 -10.39 -0.37 -3.76
C LYS A 31 -8.94 -0.25 -3.31
N VAL A 32 -8.21 -1.37 -3.30
CA VAL A 32 -6.78 -1.39 -2.96
C VAL A 32 -5.95 -0.65 -3.99
N PHE A 33 -6.22 -0.83 -5.29
CA PHE A 33 -5.53 -0.09 -6.35
C PHE A 33 -5.80 1.40 -6.26
N HIS A 34 -7.05 1.81 -6.01
CA HIS A 34 -7.41 3.22 -5.84
C HIS A 34 -6.72 3.84 -4.62
N ALA A 35 -6.73 3.13 -3.49
CA ALA A 35 -6.04 3.56 -2.28
C ALA A 35 -4.52 3.63 -2.49
N LEU A 36 -3.93 2.66 -3.17
CA LEU A 36 -2.51 2.66 -3.52
C LEU A 36 -2.15 3.84 -4.42
N ASP A 37 -2.99 4.15 -5.40
CA ASP A 37 -2.77 5.29 -6.31
C ASP A 37 -2.78 6.61 -5.54
N GLN A 38 -3.76 6.79 -4.65
CA GLN A 38 -3.85 7.98 -3.81
C GLN A 38 -2.65 8.10 -2.86
N VAL A 39 -2.20 6.99 -2.27
CA VAL A 39 -0.97 6.91 -1.48
C VAL A 39 0.23 7.34 -2.33
N CYS A 40 0.41 6.75 -3.51
CA CYS A 40 1.53 7.11 -4.39
C CYS A 40 1.50 8.60 -4.76
N HIS A 41 0.32 9.16 -5.01
CA HIS A 41 0.16 10.58 -5.29
C HIS A 41 0.50 11.48 -4.09
N GLU A 42 0.09 11.09 -2.88
CA GLU A 42 0.35 11.87 -1.66
C GLU A 42 1.82 11.81 -1.21
N PHE A 43 2.46 10.66 -1.41
CA PHE A 43 3.87 10.46 -1.08
C PHE A 43 4.84 10.89 -2.20
N ASP A 44 4.32 11.32 -3.36
CA ASP A 44 5.11 11.62 -4.56
C ASP A 44 5.98 10.42 -5.02
N LEU A 45 5.37 9.22 -4.99
CA LEU A 45 6.02 7.96 -5.33
C LEU A 45 5.51 7.39 -6.65
N SER A 46 6.38 6.62 -7.30
CA SER A 46 5.96 5.79 -8.44
C SER A 46 5.08 4.63 -7.97
N GLN A 47 4.10 4.24 -8.78
CA GLN A 47 3.26 3.08 -8.49
C GLN A 47 4.12 1.80 -8.38
N PRO A 48 4.07 1.07 -7.25
CA PRO A 48 4.87 -0.15 -7.11
C PRO A 48 4.27 -1.30 -7.92
N VAL A 49 5.15 -2.18 -8.37
CA VAL A 49 4.81 -3.42 -9.07
C VAL A 49 4.27 -4.45 -8.09
N TRP A 50 3.14 -5.06 -8.44
CA TRP A 50 2.58 -6.18 -7.71
C TRP A 50 3.28 -7.48 -8.09
N LEU A 51 4.15 -7.96 -7.21
CA LEU A 51 4.79 -9.27 -7.35
C LEU A 51 3.87 -10.38 -6.83
N ASP A 52 4.06 -11.61 -7.32
CA ASP A 52 3.32 -12.80 -6.84
C ASP A 52 3.38 -12.96 -5.31
N SER A 53 4.52 -12.65 -4.69
CA SER A 53 4.69 -12.68 -3.24
C SER A 53 3.75 -11.70 -2.54
N ASN A 54 3.67 -10.47 -3.05
CA ASN A 54 2.84 -9.39 -2.54
C ASN A 54 1.35 -9.78 -2.60
N ILE A 55 0.94 -10.35 -3.74
CA ILE A 55 -0.44 -10.83 -3.94
C ILE A 55 -0.77 -11.95 -2.93
N ARG A 56 0.14 -12.91 -2.73
CA ARG A 56 -0.05 -14.02 -1.78
C ARG A 56 -0.14 -13.54 -0.33
N GLU A 57 0.72 -12.61 0.08
CA GLU A 57 0.66 -12.03 1.42
C GLU A 57 -0.62 -11.24 1.63
N PHE A 58 -1.01 -10.43 0.64
CA PHE A 58 -2.22 -9.63 0.70
C PHE A 58 -3.49 -10.49 0.81
N GLN A 59 -3.55 -11.59 0.06
CA GLN A 59 -4.67 -12.54 0.15
C GLN A 59 -4.78 -13.21 1.52
N ARG A 60 -3.65 -13.45 2.20
CA ARG A 60 -3.62 -14.16 3.50
C ARG A 60 -3.82 -13.25 4.71
N HIS A 61 -3.26 -12.05 4.67
CA HIS A 61 -3.14 -11.18 5.84
C HIS A 61 -3.81 -9.82 5.66
N ALA A 62 -4.40 -9.54 4.49
CA ALA A 62 -4.87 -8.20 4.12
C ALA A 62 -3.77 -7.13 4.29
N LYS A 63 -2.52 -7.55 4.14
CA LYS A 63 -1.32 -6.77 4.41
C LYS A 63 -0.25 -7.14 3.40
N VAL A 64 0.45 -6.13 2.91
CA VAL A 64 1.49 -6.26 1.88
C VAL A 64 2.60 -5.24 2.14
N ARG A 65 3.82 -5.59 1.75
CA ARG A 65 4.98 -4.70 1.84
C ARG A 65 5.63 -4.59 0.49
N PHE A 66 5.82 -3.35 0.03
CA PHE A 66 6.53 -3.03 -1.19
C PHE A 66 7.91 -2.53 -0.80
N TYR A 67 8.92 -3.32 -1.12
CA TYR A 67 10.32 -2.96 -0.95
C TYR A 67 10.82 -2.21 -2.17
N GLN A 68 12.05 -1.70 -2.14
CA GLN A 68 12.68 -1.05 -3.28
C GLN A 68 12.60 -1.86 -4.58
N ASP A 69 12.70 -3.19 -4.51
CA ASP A 69 12.58 -4.09 -5.67
C ASP A 69 11.21 -4.00 -6.38
N SER A 70 10.18 -3.55 -5.67
CA SER A 70 8.85 -3.30 -6.23
C SER A 70 8.73 -1.94 -6.93
N PHE A 71 9.66 -1.01 -6.69
CA PHE A 71 9.63 0.31 -7.30
C PHE A 71 10.62 0.38 -8.46
N ILE A 72 10.20 1.01 -9.55
CA ILE A 72 11.08 1.28 -10.70
C ILE A 72 12.06 2.42 -10.36
N ASP A 73 11.63 3.36 -9.52
CA ASP A 73 12.43 4.49 -9.06
C ASP A 73 13.12 4.23 -7.72
N GLN A 74 14.18 4.98 -7.43
CA GLN A 74 14.88 4.86 -6.15
C GLN A 74 14.10 5.58 -5.05
N ILE A 75 13.46 4.80 -4.20
CA ILE A 75 12.83 5.26 -2.98
C ILE A 75 13.88 5.56 -1.89
N GLU A 76 13.64 6.59 -1.08
CA GLU A 76 14.51 6.93 0.05
C GLU A 76 14.21 6.13 1.33
N PHE A 77 13.21 5.23 1.30
CA PHE A 77 12.77 4.42 2.43
C PHE A 77 13.02 2.92 2.18
N ASP A 78 12.92 2.09 3.22
CA ASP A 78 13.17 0.65 3.13
C ASP A 78 11.99 -0.10 2.49
N TYR A 79 10.77 0.19 2.94
CA TYR A 79 9.55 -0.38 2.39
C TYR A 79 8.30 0.47 2.70
N LEU A 80 7.34 0.40 1.78
CA LEU A 80 5.98 0.88 1.95
C LEU A 80 5.10 -0.30 2.39
N GLU A 81 4.53 -0.23 3.59
CA GLU A 81 3.59 -1.21 4.10
C GLU A 81 2.16 -0.73 3.84
N LEU A 82 1.34 -1.53 3.18
CA LEU A 82 -0.11 -1.29 3.10
C LEU A 82 -0.86 -2.39 3.85
N GLN A 83 -1.80 -1.97 4.67
CA GLN A 83 -2.62 -2.84 5.49
C GLN A 83 -4.07 -2.40 5.41
N VAL A 84 -4.95 -3.33 5.06
CA VAL A 84 -6.39 -3.09 5.17
C VAL A 84 -6.78 -3.24 6.63
N ILE A 85 -7.40 -2.20 7.17
CA ILE A 85 -7.83 -2.13 8.57
C ILE A 85 -9.34 -2.34 8.71
N GLU A 86 -10.11 -2.07 7.64
CA GLU A 86 -11.57 -2.19 7.64
C GLU A 86 -12.03 -2.70 6.27
N GLU A 87 -12.75 -3.83 6.25
CA GLU A 87 -13.35 -4.48 5.10
C GLU A 87 -14.80 -4.79 5.49
N ASP A 88 -15.78 -4.19 4.82
CA ASP A 88 -17.22 -4.54 4.96
C ASP A 88 -17.59 -5.58 3.90
#